data_AF-A0A6N2E9U3-F1
#
_entry.id   AF-A0A6N2E9U3-F1
#
_cell.length_a   1.000
_cell.length_b   1.000
_cell.length_c   1.000
_cell.angle_alpha   90.00
_cell.angle_beta   90.00
_cell.angle_gamma   90.00
#
_symmetry.space_group_name_H-M   'P 1'
#
loop_
_entity.id
_entity.type
_entity.pdbx_description
1 polymer ?
#
loop_
_entity_poly.entity_id
_entity_poly.type
_entity_poly.pdbx_seq_one_letter_code
_entity_poly.pdbx_strand_id
1 'polypeptide(L)'
;MGMFDTILLEKVTHCTACGALIESLQTKQFGQNLEEYRIGDIVEPSPVITGIITEQIFCPKCRSSEQTVYLTIWQSLLTGIYENVESAEKDLLGIDRSDLLSHLLRHQRSERMWSRRFEKLYNELTQYHEYEQDTVEGRAADHASLRYLHITEHLKQPDPLASILENHNADTEEFFEPQD
;
A
#
# COMPACT_ATOMS: atom_id res chain seq x y z
N MET A 1 23.84 -5.00 5.74
CA MET A 1 22.42 -4.75 6.06
C MET A 1 21.63 -5.64 5.11
N GLY A 2 20.78 -6.53 5.63
CA GLY A 2 19.97 -7.41 4.77
C GLY A 2 18.76 -6.65 4.21
N MET A 3 18.24 -7.07 3.06
CA MET A 3 16.93 -6.64 2.60
C MET A 3 15.87 -7.43 3.37
N PHE A 4 14.83 -6.72 3.82
CA PHE A 4 13.72 -7.27 4.58
C PHE A 4 12.45 -6.72 3.98
N ASP A 5 11.43 -7.56 3.87
CA ASP A 5 10.10 -7.09 3.53
C ASP A 5 9.38 -6.64 4.81
N THR A 6 8.42 -5.74 4.65
CA THR A 6 7.66 -5.17 5.76
C THR A 6 6.23 -5.67 5.71
N ILE A 7 5.72 -6.22 6.80
CA ILE A 7 4.30 -6.55 6.93
C ILE A 7 3.65 -5.50 7.83
N LEU A 8 2.61 -4.87 7.32
CA LEU A 8 1.80 -3.89 8.05
C LEU A 8 0.70 -4.62 8.82
N LEU A 9 0.62 -4.33 10.13
CA LEU A 9 -0.34 -4.95 11.03
C LEU A 9 -1.65 -4.15 10.99
N GLU A 10 -2.73 -4.77 10.50
CA GLU A 10 -4.07 -4.14 10.55
C GLU A 10 -4.53 -3.92 12.00
N LYS A 11 -4.13 -4.80 12.93
CA LYS A 11 -4.34 -4.65 14.37
C LYS A 11 -3.02 -4.45 15.07
N VAL A 12 -2.87 -3.32 15.74
CA VAL A 12 -1.64 -2.95 16.44
C VAL A 12 -1.32 -3.96 17.54
N THR A 13 -0.14 -4.57 17.45
CA THR A 13 0.35 -5.52 18.46
C THR A 13 1.08 -4.77 19.57
N HIS A 14 0.94 -5.22 20.82
CA HIS A 14 1.67 -4.63 21.94
C HIS A 14 2.95 -5.43 22.23
N CYS A 15 4.03 -4.72 22.51
CA CYS A 15 5.27 -5.34 22.99
C CYS A 15 5.05 -5.91 24.40
N THR A 16 5.29 -7.21 24.58
CA THR A 16 5.17 -7.87 25.90
C THR A 16 6.12 -7.31 26.96
N ALA A 17 7.28 -6.78 26.55
CA ALA A 17 8.30 -6.27 27.48
C ALA A 17 8.07 -4.82 27.93
N CYS A 18 7.55 -3.94 27.06
CA CYS A 18 7.45 -2.51 27.34
C CYS A 18 6.09 -1.86 27.04
N GLY A 19 5.13 -2.64 26.53
CA GLY A 19 3.78 -2.17 26.16
C GLY A 19 3.74 -1.19 24.99
N ALA A 20 4.85 -0.99 24.27
CA ALA A 20 4.86 -0.14 23.08
C ALA A 20 4.01 -0.75 21.97
N LEU A 21 3.35 0.13 21.21
CA LEU A 21 2.59 -0.20 20.01
C LEU A 21 3.53 -0.58 18.88
N ILE A 22 3.19 -1.65 18.16
CA ILE A 22 3.91 -2.16 17.01
C ILE A 22 2.92 -2.24 15.85
N GLU A 23 3.18 -1.44 14.81
CA GLU A 23 2.32 -1.28 13.64
C GLU A 23 2.85 -2.06 12.43
N SER A 24 4.12 -2.44 12.45
CA SER A 24 4.74 -3.21 11.38
C SER A 24 5.78 -4.18 11.92
N LEU A 25 6.05 -5.23 11.13
CA LEU A 25 7.11 -6.18 11.39
C LEU A 25 7.95 -6.37 10.13
N GLN A 26 9.22 -6.73 10.32
CA GLN A 26 10.14 -7.04 9.24
C GLN A 26 10.29 -8.54 9.12
N THR A 27 10.20 -9.06 7.91
CA THR A 27 10.35 -10.49 7.62
C THR A 27 11.44 -10.75 6.60
N LYS A 28 12.14 -11.88 6.78
CA LYS A 28 13.09 -12.43 5.80
C LYS A 28 12.53 -13.64 5.06
N GLN A 29 11.34 -14.09 5.45
CA GLN A 29 10.76 -15.34 4.97
C GLN A 29 10.21 -15.20 3.55
N PHE A 30 10.10 -13.97 3.03
CA PHE A 30 9.56 -13.67 1.72
C PHE A 30 10.67 -13.34 0.71
N GLY A 31 10.36 -12.59 -0.34
CA GLY A 31 11.26 -12.28 -1.44
C GLY A 31 12.49 -11.46 -1.10
N GLN A 32 12.46 -10.71 0.01
CA GLN A 32 13.45 -9.70 0.37
C GLN A 32 13.56 -8.61 -0.71
N ASN A 33 12.42 -8.21 -1.27
CA ASN A 33 12.30 -7.22 -2.33
C ASN A 33 12.09 -5.79 -1.80
N LEU A 34 12.09 -5.60 -0.47
CA LEU A 34 11.69 -4.35 0.19
C LEU A 34 10.22 -4.00 -0.08
N GLU A 35 9.39 -5.03 -0.23
CA GLU A 35 7.97 -4.89 -0.46
C GLU A 35 7.21 -4.72 0.85
N GLU A 36 6.07 -4.04 0.77
CA GLU A 36 5.11 -3.92 1.87
C GLU A 36 3.95 -4.89 1.64
N TYR A 37 3.65 -5.70 2.64
CA TYR A 37 2.57 -6.69 2.61
C TYR A 37 1.52 -6.40 3.67
N ARG A 38 0.27 -6.69 3.34
CA ARG A 38 -0.90 -6.64 4.23
C ARG A 38 -1.62 -7.98 4.24
N ILE A 39 -2.49 -8.16 5.23
CA ILE A 39 -3.42 -9.29 5.24
C ILE A 39 -4.25 -9.22 3.95
N GLY A 40 -4.27 -10.33 3.21
CA GLY A 40 -4.90 -10.56 1.93
C GLY A 40 -4.04 -10.22 0.72
N ASP A 41 -2.75 -9.93 0.90
CA ASP A 41 -1.80 -9.80 -0.20
C ASP A 41 -1.17 -11.14 -0.56
N ILE A 42 -0.81 -11.28 -1.84
CA ILE A 42 -0.07 -12.44 -2.33
C ILE A 42 1.41 -12.23 -1.98
N VAL A 43 1.99 -13.23 -1.34
CA VAL A 43 3.37 -13.23 -0.89
C VAL A 43 4.20 -14.12 -1.79
N GLU A 44 5.01 -13.51 -2.65
CA GLU A 44 5.89 -14.24 -3.57
C GLU A 44 7.29 -13.63 -3.64
N PRO A 45 8.36 -14.45 -3.56
CA PRO A 45 8.37 -15.87 -3.23
C PRO A 45 8.20 -16.14 -1.72
N SER A 46 7.30 -17.06 -1.35
CA SER A 46 7.20 -17.63 -0.01
C SER A 46 7.65 -19.11 -0.03
N PRO A 47 8.42 -19.59 0.97
CA PRO A 47 8.77 -21.00 1.11
C PRO A 47 7.57 -21.88 1.46
N VAL A 48 6.47 -21.27 1.94
CA VAL A 48 5.25 -21.95 2.35
C VAL A 48 4.10 -21.51 1.46
N ILE A 49 3.49 -22.47 0.76
CA ILE A 49 2.28 -22.24 -0.04
C ILE A 49 1.06 -22.18 0.87
N THR A 50 0.90 -23.14 1.78
CA THR A 50 -0.16 -23.13 2.79
C THR A 50 0.41 -23.62 4.11
N GLY A 51 0.24 -22.86 5.19
CA GLY A 51 0.76 -23.20 6.51
C GLY A 51 0.92 -21.98 7.40
N ILE A 52 1.64 -22.16 8.51
CA ILE A 52 1.93 -21.11 9.49
C ILE A 52 3.44 -20.85 9.49
N ILE A 53 3.82 -19.59 9.32
CA ILE A 53 5.20 -19.13 9.49
C ILE A 53 5.34 -18.50 10.86
N THR A 54 6.40 -18.88 11.58
CA THR A 54 6.75 -18.25 12.86
C THR A 54 7.77 -17.16 12.61
N GLU A 55 7.50 -15.95 13.10
CA GLU A 55 8.37 -14.79 12.95
C GLU A 55 8.59 -14.10 14.29
N GLN A 56 9.74 -13.43 14.45
CA GLN A 56 10.04 -12.65 15.65
C GLN A 56 9.69 -11.18 15.41
N ILE A 57 8.92 -10.60 16.32
CA ILE A 57 8.64 -9.17 16.32
C ILE A 57 9.76 -8.44 17.05
N PHE A 58 10.33 -7.45 16.36
CA PHE A 58 11.27 -6.51 16.94
C PHE A 58 10.56 -5.26 17.46
N CYS A 59 10.76 -4.93 18.74
CA CYS A 59 10.26 -3.68 19.30
C CYS A 59 11.32 -2.57 19.19
N PRO A 60 11.02 -1.41 18.58
CA PRO A 60 11.97 -0.32 18.44
C PRO A 60 12.35 0.34 19.78
N LYS A 61 11.44 0.31 20.77
CA LYS A 61 11.62 1.00 22.05
C LYS A 61 12.57 0.26 22.99
N CYS A 62 12.37 -1.04 23.19
CA CYS A 62 13.21 -1.86 24.07
C CYS A 62 14.27 -2.67 23.31
N ARG A 63 14.28 -2.64 21.97
CA ARG A 63 15.21 -3.36 21.10
C ARG A 63 15.25 -4.87 21.35
N SER A 64 14.16 -5.44 21.84
CA SER A 64 14.00 -6.87 22.07
C SER A 64 13.26 -7.54 20.91
N SER A 65 13.65 -8.78 20.57
CA SER A 65 13.01 -9.63 19.57
C SER A 65 12.46 -10.94 20.17
N GLU A 66 12.12 -10.93 21.46
CA GLU A 66 11.69 -12.15 22.19
C GLU A 66 10.23 -12.53 21.91
N GLN A 67 9.43 -11.62 21.36
CA GLN A 67 8.03 -11.88 21.04
C GLN A 67 7.91 -12.56 19.68
N THR A 68 7.21 -13.69 19.64
CA THR A 68 6.92 -14.42 18.40
C THR A 68 5.50 -14.15 17.93
N VAL A 69 5.33 -14.10 16.63
CA VAL A 69 4.02 -14.08 15.97
C VAL A 69 3.94 -15.14 14.90
N TYR A 70 2.70 -15.48 14.56
CA TYR A 70 2.36 -16.53 13.64
C TYR A 70 1.61 -15.93 12.47
N LEU A 71 2.24 -16.02 11.29
CA LEU A 71 1.66 -15.57 10.03
C LEU A 71 0.98 -16.78 9.37
N THR A 72 -0.30 -16.67 9.05
CA THR A 72 -1.03 -17.72 8.32
C THR A 72 -0.95 -17.45 6.83
N ILE A 73 -0.50 -18.44 6.07
CA ILE A 73 -0.46 -18.39 4.61
C ILE A 73 -1.39 -19.45 4.06
N TRP A 74 -2.22 -19.07 3.09
CA TRP A 74 -3.08 -19.99 2.38
C TRP A 74 -2.94 -19.78 0.87
N GLN A 75 -2.41 -20.76 0.15
CA GLN A 75 -2.12 -20.67 -1.29
C GLN A 75 -1.36 -19.38 -1.67
N SER A 76 -0.27 -19.08 -0.95
CA SER A 76 0.54 -17.86 -1.08
C SER A 76 -0.16 -16.55 -0.68
N LEU A 77 -1.39 -16.59 -0.17
CA LEU A 77 -2.08 -15.44 0.39
C LEU A 77 -1.76 -15.30 1.88
N LEU A 78 -1.31 -14.14 2.34
CA LEU A 78 -1.22 -13.83 3.77
C LEU A 78 -2.64 -13.65 4.32
N THR A 79 -3.14 -14.55 5.17
CA THR A 79 -4.55 -14.47 5.64
C THR A 79 -4.70 -13.85 7.01
N GLY A 80 -3.64 -13.83 7.81
CA GLY A 80 -3.75 -13.40 9.19
C GLY A 80 -2.43 -13.38 9.92
N ILE A 81 -2.42 -12.67 11.05
CA ILE A 81 -1.27 -12.48 11.92
C ILE A 81 -1.76 -12.65 13.36
N TYR A 82 -1.16 -13.58 14.08
CA TYR A 82 -1.64 -14.02 15.39
C TYR A 82 -0.51 -14.08 16.42
N GLU A 83 -0.85 -13.83 17.68
CA GLU A 83 0.08 -13.98 18.81
C GLU A 83 0.18 -15.44 19.29
N ASN A 84 -0.84 -16.26 19.01
CA ASN A 84 -0.91 -17.65 19.44
C ASN A 84 -1.03 -18.62 18.25
N VAL A 85 -0.41 -19.80 18.38
CA VAL A 85 -0.48 -20.87 17.38
C VAL A 85 -1.92 -21.38 17.22
N GLU A 86 -2.62 -21.61 18.32
CA GLU A 86 -3.98 -22.17 18.30
C GLU A 86 -4.97 -21.30 17.50
N SER A 87 -4.85 -19.97 17.62
CA SER A 87 -5.66 -19.05 16.82
C SER A 87 -5.31 -19.10 15.34
N ALA A 88 -4.01 -19.20 15.02
CA ALA A 88 -3.54 -19.30 13.65
C ALA A 88 -4.00 -20.60 12.97
N GLU A 89 -3.95 -21.72 13.69
CA GLU A 89 -4.43 -23.02 13.19
C GLU A 89 -5.94 -23.01 12.97
N LYS A 90 -6.69 -22.45 13.91
CA LYS A 90 -8.16 -22.34 13.80
C LYS A 90 -8.56 -21.51 12.58
N ASP A 91 -7.87 -20.40 12.35
CA ASP A 91 -8.13 -19.53 11.21
C ASP A 91 -7.80 -20.22 9.89
N LEU A 92 -6.63 -20.87 9.79
CA LEU A 92 -6.21 -21.59 8.59
C LEU A 92 -7.21 -22.68 8.16
N LEU A 93 -7.86 -23.33 9.12
CA LEU A 93 -8.91 -24.33 8.88
C LEU A 93 -10.29 -23.71 8.57
N GLY A 94 -10.49 -22.45 8.94
CA GLY A 94 -11.76 -21.73 8.84
C GLY A 94 -11.90 -20.84 7.60
N ILE A 95 -10.83 -20.64 6.80
CA ILE A 95 -10.87 -19.81 5.60
C ILE A 95 -11.95 -20.32 4.64
N ASP A 96 -12.95 -19.47 4.37
CA ASP A 96 -13.99 -19.76 3.40
C ASP A 96 -13.78 -18.95 2.11
N ARG A 97 -14.50 -19.34 1.05
CA ARG A 97 -14.47 -18.66 -0.24
C ARG A 97 -14.92 -17.20 -0.15
N SER A 98 -15.77 -16.85 0.82
CA SER A 98 -16.19 -15.47 1.05
C SER A 98 -15.03 -14.56 1.42
N ASP A 99 -14.08 -15.07 2.22
CA ASP A 99 -12.95 -14.27 2.71
C ASP A 99 -11.99 -13.99 1.56
N LEU A 100 -11.73 -15.00 0.73
CA LEU A 100 -10.95 -14.86 -0.50
C LEU A 100 -11.58 -13.85 -1.47
N LEU A 101 -12.90 -13.90 -1.65
CA LEU A 101 -13.62 -12.94 -2.48
C LEU A 101 -13.50 -11.51 -1.93
N SER A 102 -13.52 -11.35 -0.61
CA SER A 102 -13.35 -10.03 0.01
C SER A 102 -11.96 -9.43 -0.30
N HIS A 103 -10.90 -10.24 -0.20
CA HIS A 103 -9.54 -9.82 -0.54
C HIS A 103 -9.41 -9.49 -2.03
N LEU A 104 -9.96 -10.32 -2.92
CA LEU A 104 -9.96 -10.06 -4.36
C LEU A 104 -10.70 -8.76 -4.73
N LEU A 105 -11.86 -8.50 -4.10
CA LEU A 105 -12.61 -7.27 -4.34
C LEU A 105 -11.83 -6.03 -3.88
N ARG A 106 -11.12 -6.12 -2.75
CA ARG A 106 -10.26 -5.04 -2.26
C ARG A 106 -9.09 -4.78 -3.24
N HIS A 107 -8.43 -5.84 -3.71
CA HIS A 107 -7.37 -5.74 -4.72
C HIS A 107 -7.86 -5.07 -6.01
N GLN A 108 -8.98 -5.54 -6.57
CA GLN A 108 -9.56 -4.95 -7.77
C GLN A 108 -9.97 -3.48 -7.59
N ARG A 109 -10.47 -3.11 -6.40
CA ARG A 109 -10.75 -1.70 -6.09
C ARG A 109 -9.47 -0.89 -6.07
N SER A 110 -8.44 -1.37 -5.39
CA SER A 110 -7.15 -0.68 -5.32
C SER A 110 -6.53 -0.48 -6.71
N GLU A 111 -6.55 -1.52 -7.55
CA GLU A 111 -6.03 -1.48 -8.92
C GLU A 111 -6.79 -0.45 -9.75
N ARG A 112 -8.14 -0.51 -9.75
CA ARG A 112 -8.96 0.47 -10.48
C ARG A 112 -8.74 1.90 -10.00
N MET A 113 -8.56 2.09 -8.69
CA MET A 113 -8.24 3.41 -8.16
C MET A 113 -6.88 3.89 -8.64
N TRP A 114 -5.85 3.04 -8.55
CA TRP A 114 -4.51 3.36 -9.05
C TRP A 114 -4.49 3.63 -10.55
N SER A 115 -5.16 2.82 -11.38
CA SER A 115 -5.27 3.06 -12.81
C SER A 115 -5.92 4.41 -13.11
N ARG A 116 -7.04 4.73 -12.44
CA ARG A 116 -7.72 6.03 -12.63
C ARG A 116 -6.83 7.21 -12.21
N ARG A 117 -6.11 7.08 -11.09
CA ARG A 117 -5.18 8.11 -10.60
C ARG A 117 -4.03 8.31 -11.57
N PHE A 118 -3.41 7.22 -12.01
CA PHE A 118 -2.33 7.25 -12.98
C PHE A 118 -2.78 7.86 -14.31
N GLU A 119 -3.94 7.46 -14.84
CA GLU A 119 -4.52 8.04 -16.05
C GLU A 119 -4.77 9.55 -15.90
N LYS A 120 -5.27 9.99 -14.74
CA LYS A 120 -5.49 11.42 -14.46
C LYS A 120 -4.17 12.20 -14.45
N LEU A 121 -3.17 11.73 -13.70
CA LEU A 121 -1.83 12.34 -13.66
C LEU A 121 -1.18 12.36 -15.04
N TYR A 122 -1.24 11.25 -15.77
CA TYR A 122 -0.69 11.13 -17.12
C TYR A 122 -1.34 12.12 -18.09
N ASN A 123 -2.67 12.26 -18.04
CA ASN A 123 -3.40 13.21 -18.87
C ASN A 123 -3.03 14.67 -18.53
N GLU A 124 -2.90 15.01 -17.25
CA GLU A 124 -2.47 16.36 -16.82
C GLU A 124 -1.04 16.69 -17.25
N LEU A 125 -0.10 15.74 -17.11
CA LEU A 125 1.28 15.90 -17.58
C LEU A 125 1.34 16.02 -19.11
N THR A 126 0.52 15.24 -19.83
CA THR A 126 0.42 15.32 -21.29
C THR A 126 -0.12 16.68 -21.72
N GLN A 127 -1.17 17.18 -21.07
CA GLN A 127 -1.72 18.51 -21.34
C GLN A 127 -0.71 19.62 -21.04
N TYR A 128 0.04 19.50 -19.93
CA TYR A 128 1.12 20.44 -19.61
C TYR A 128 2.22 20.43 -20.68
N HIS A 129 2.62 19.25 -21.14
CA HIS A 129 3.61 19.11 -22.20
C HIS A 129 3.14 19.70 -23.54
N GLU A 130 1.89 19.43 -23.93
CA GLU A 130 1.27 20.04 -25.11
C GLU A 130 1.26 21.58 -24.99
N TYR A 131 0.90 22.11 -23.82
CA TYR A 131 0.91 23.55 -23.55
C TYR A 131 2.32 24.17 -23.70
N GLU A 132 3.37 23.49 -23.25
CA GLU A 132 4.76 23.95 -23.43
C GLU A 132 5.19 23.98 -24.90
N GLN A 133 4.67 23.07 -25.73
CA GLN A 133 4.98 22.99 -27.15
C GLN A 133 4.18 23.98 -28.01
N ASP A 134 3.02 24.44 -27.53
CA ASP A 134 2.17 25.36 -28.29
C ASP A 134 2.78 26.76 -28.44
N THR A 135 2.45 27.41 -29.55
CA THR A 135 2.83 28.81 -29.83
C THR A 135 2.06 29.78 -28.93
N VAL A 136 2.64 30.97 -28.67
CA VAL A 136 2.05 31.99 -27.78
C VAL A 136 0.63 32.41 -28.23
N GLU A 137 0.36 32.40 -29.54
CA GLU A 137 -0.95 32.69 -30.12
C GLU A 137 -1.97 31.55 -29.92
N GLY A 138 -1.51 30.29 -29.99
CA GLY A 138 -2.33 29.10 -29.67
C GLY A 138 -2.70 29.04 -28.18
N ARG A 139 -1.76 29.35 -27.29
CA ARG A 139 -2.00 29.38 -25.83
C ARG A 139 -3.07 30.38 -25.42
N ALA A 140 -3.09 31.57 -26.05
CA ALA A 140 -4.07 32.61 -25.74
C ALA A 140 -5.49 32.28 -26.25
N ALA A 141 -5.59 31.59 -27.38
CA ALA A 141 -6.87 31.14 -27.93
C ALA A 141 -7.43 29.90 -27.19
N ASP A 142 -6.55 28.98 -26.78
CA ASP A 142 -6.94 27.71 -26.18
C ASP A 142 -7.06 27.75 -24.65
N HIS A 143 -6.63 28.82 -23.98
CA HIS A 143 -6.90 29.04 -22.55
C HIS A 143 -8.40 29.06 -22.20
N ALA A 144 -9.26 29.29 -23.20
CA ALA A 144 -10.73 29.24 -23.09
C ALA A 144 -11.34 27.89 -23.55
N SER A 145 -10.52 26.97 -24.06
CA SER A 145 -10.98 25.67 -24.56
C SER A 145 -11.14 24.66 -23.42
N LEU A 146 -12.07 23.72 -23.58
CA LEU A 146 -12.24 22.59 -22.65
C LEU A 146 -10.98 21.72 -22.51
N ARG A 147 -9.99 21.90 -23.41
CA ARG A 147 -8.79 21.07 -23.56
C ARG A 147 -7.80 21.21 -22.41
N TYR A 148 -7.72 22.39 -21.77
CA TYR A 148 -6.76 22.68 -20.69
C TYR A 148 -7.41 23.01 -19.35
N LEU A 149 -8.73 22.82 -19.21
CA LEU A 149 -9.48 23.17 -17.99
C LEU A 149 -8.82 22.65 -16.71
N HIS A 150 -8.33 21.41 -16.76
CA HIS A 150 -7.77 20.72 -15.60
C HIS A 150 -6.38 21.22 -15.17
N ILE A 151 -5.59 21.86 -16.06
CA ILE A 151 -4.25 22.38 -15.72
C ILE A 151 -4.22 23.88 -15.45
N THR A 152 -5.29 24.62 -15.78
CA THR A 152 -5.32 26.09 -15.70
C THR A 152 -5.07 26.65 -14.30
N GLU A 153 -5.42 25.90 -13.25
CA GLU A 153 -5.17 26.30 -11.87
C GLU A 153 -3.70 26.08 -11.46
N HIS A 154 -3.10 24.98 -11.94
CA HIS A 154 -1.69 24.66 -11.72
C HIS A 154 -0.74 25.62 -12.45
N LEU A 155 -1.11 26.04 -13.67
CA LEU A 155 -0.31 27.00 -14.47
C LEU A 155 -0.20 28.40 -13.83
N LYS A 156 -1.06 28.74 -12.86
CA LYS A 156 -1.00 30.01 -12.13
C LYS A 156 0.05 29.99 -11.00
N GLN A 157 0.52 28.80 -10.63
CA GLN A 157 1.52 28.63 -9.58
C GLN A 157 2.94 28.86 -10.11
N PRO A 158 3.89 29.27 -9.25
CA PRO A 158 5.28 29.48 -9.65
C PRO A 158 5.98 28.20 -10.12
N ASP A 159 5.55 27.03 -9.61
CA ASP A 159 6.00 25.72 -10.06
C ASP A 159 4.77 24.82 -10.35
N PRO A 160 4.28 24.80 -11.60
CA PRO A 160 3.12 24.01 -11.99
C PRO A 160 3.34 22.51 -11.85
N LEU A 161 4.57 22.03 -12.05
CA LEU A 161 4.90 20.60 -11.99
C LEU A 161 4.86 20.10 -10.54
N ALA A 162 5.47 20.84 -9.62
CA ALA A 162 5.40 20.52 -8.19
C ALA A 162 3.94 20.50 -7.71
N SER A 163 3.13 21.47 -8.15
CA SER A 163 1.70 21.54 -7.83
C SER A 163 0.89 20.33 -8.29
N ILE A 164 1.13 19.87 -9.53
CA ILE A 164 0.48 18.66 -10.06
C ILE A 164 0.86 17.46 -9.20
N LEU A 165 2.15 17.28 -8.92
CA LEU A 165 2.64 16.15 -8.12
C LEU A 165 2.09 16.18 -6.68
N GLU A 166 2.05 17.35 -6.04
CA GLU A 166 1.51 17.52 -4.69
C GLU A 166 0.01 17.21 -4.60
N ASN A 167 -0.79 17.62 -5.60
CA ASN A 167 -2.22 17.32 -5.62
C ASN A 167 -2.51 15.82 -5.71
N HIS A 168 -1.72 15.07 -6.47
CA HIS A 168 -1.86 13.61 -6.55
C HIS A 168 -1.22 12.88 -5.35
N ASN A 169 -0.27 13.51 -4.65
CA ASN A 169 0.29 13.00 -3.40
C ASN A 169 -0.66 13.18 -2.21
N ALA A 170 -1.38 14.30 -2.08
CA ALA A 170 -2.32 14.56 -0.98
C ALA A 170 -3.50 13.56 -0.96
N ASP A 171 -3.99 13.15 -2.13
CA ASP A 171 -4.97 12.07 -2.28
C ASP A 171 -4.46 10.69 -1.77
N THR A 172 -3.17 10.59 -1.43
CA THR A 172 -2.51 9.39 -0.91
C THR A 172 -2.61 9.30 0.61
N GLU A 173 -2.68 10.41 1.34
CA GLU A 173 -2.66 10.41 2.82
C GLU A 173 -4.06 10.21 3.45
N GLU A 174 -5.14 10.70 2.82
CA GLU A 174 -6.52 10.54 3.35
C GLU A 174 -7.06 9.09 3.26
N PHE A 175 -6.36 8.17 2.60
CA PHE A 175 -6.84 6.81 2.31
C PHE A 175 -6.31 5.73 3.26
N PHE A 176 -5.46 6.08 4.23
CA PHE A 176 -4.82 5.13 5.15
C PHE A 176 -5.57 4.90 6.47
N GLU A 177 -6.69 5.57 6.72
CA GLU A 177 -7.53 5.22 7.88
C GLU A 177 -8.44 4.05 7.52
N PRO A 178 -8.24 2.84 8.08
CA PRO A 178 -9.28 1.84 8.07
C PRO A 178 -10.49 2.43 8.78
N GLN A 179 -11.61 2.55 8.08
CA GLN A 179 -12.88 2.79 8.75
C GLN A 179 -13.24 1.51 9.50
N ASP A 180 -13.20 1.60 10.84
CA ASP A 180 -13.62 0.58 11.80
C ASP A 180 -15.01 -0.01 11.50
#